data_AF-A0AA38MNV0-F1
#
_entry.id   AF-A0AA38MNV0-F1
#
_cell.length_a   1.000
_cell.length_b   1.000
_cell.length_c   1.000
_cell.angle_alpha   90.00
_cell.angle_beta   90.00
_cell.angle_gamma   90.00
#
_symmetry.space_group_name_H-M   'P 1'
#
loop_
_entity.id
_entity.type
_entity.pdbx_description
1 polymer ?
#
loop_
_entity_poly.entity_id
_entity_poly.type
_entity_poly.pdbx_seq_one_letter_code
_entity_poly.pdbx_strand_id
1 'polypeptide(L)'
;MRLWTDTGLNGKGGAGGLLLETGSGLSFLPLPAPILEQVAAPNSDPGVTSLKLPDPHPHQKPSEPSVRETDLEVCFVCKKCRLAFPGESPLLVHQRQCYGGNQEGRGAFRIVQTGYECRSCGGERFKSAPELRRHCEGEAHLKSAAKLPPPAESPLSHEMEDVVNQITLLAARAAQEAAPERGGLDSNSNTFAERKGRFLPPPDVAQPLTSAGH
;
A
#
# COMPACT_ATOMS: atom_id res chain seq x y z
N MET A 1 25.66 -10.62 34.91
CA MET A 1 24.51 -9.79 35.30
C MET A 1 23.27 -10.33 34.61
N ARG A 2 22.12 -10.44 35.31
CA ARG A 2 20.80 -10.63 34.69
C ARG A 2 20.14 -9.24 34.67
N LEU A 3 19.91 -8.66 33.49
CA LEU A 3 19.06 -7.46 33.36
C LEU A 3 17.74 -7.86 32.73
N TRP A 4 16.86 -8.36 33.59
CA TRP A 4 15.43 -8.42 33.33
C TRP A 4 14.81 -7.45 34.33
N THR A 5 14.12 -6.42 33.86
CA THR A 5 13.28 -5.60 34.74
C THR A 5 12.00 -6.36 35.01
N ASP A 6 12.10 -7.39 35.86
CA ASP A 6 10.93 -7.95 36.54
C ASP A 6 10.45 -6.91 37.55
N THR A 7 9.62 -5.97 37.10
CA THR A 7 8.77 -5.20 38.01
C THR A 7 7.65 -6.12 38.46
N GLY A 8 7.98 -6.99 39.42
CA GLY A 8 7.06 -7.94 40.03
C GLY A 8 5.89 -7.22 40.71
N LEU A 9 4.80 -7.03 39.95
CA LEU A 9 3.51 -6.57 40.45
C LEU A 9 2.42 -7.51 39.93
N ASN A 10 2.11 -8.49 40.79
CA ASN A 10 0.79 -9.05 41.02
C ASN A 10 -0.23 -8.97 39.84
N GLY A 11 -0.27 -10.01 39.02
CA GLY A 11 -1.52 -10.45 38.40
C GLY A 11 -2.26 -9.48 37.46
N LYS A 12 -1.56 -8.75 36.58
CA LYS A 12 -2.12 -8.25 35.31
C LYS A 12 -1.05 -7.72 34.34
N GLY A 13 -0.85 -8.43 33.22
CA GLY A 13 -0.23 -7.95 31.96
C GLY A 13 0.78 -6.82 32.03
N GLY A 14 1.89 -6.98 32.76
CA GLY A 14 2.98 -6.00 32.79
C GLY A 14 3.69 -5.89 31.44
N ALA A 15 3.90 -4.66 30.96
CA ALA A 15 4.61 -4.39 29.72
C ALA A 15 6.13 -4.61 29.89
N GLY A 16 6.57 -5.87 29.71
CA GLY A 16 7.98 -6.19 29.62
C GLY A 16 8.64 -5.68 28.33
N GLY A 17 9.96 -5.72 28.27
CA GLY A 17 10.72 -5.35 27.08
C GLY A 17 12.18 -5.76 27.20
N LEU A 18 12.91 -5.64 26.10
CA LEU A 18 14.34 -5.93 26.05
C LEU A 18 15.16 -4.66 26.08
N LEU A 19 16.34 -4.76 26.69
CA LEU A 19 17.33 -3.69 26.66
C LEU A 19 18.19 -3.85 25.40
N LEU A 20 18.01 -2.92 24.47
CA LEU A 20 18.69 -2.82 23.19
C LEU A 20 19.97 -2.00 23.38
N GLU A 21 21.13 -2.61 23.11
CA GLU A 21 22.38 -1.86 23.05
C GLU A 21 22.45 -1.09 21.74
N THR A 22 22.27 0.22 21.81
CA THR A 22 22.58 1.13 20.69
C THR A 22 23.92 1.79 20.98
N GLY A 23 24.68 2.19 19.95
CA GLY A 23 25.98 2.85 20.14
C GLY A 23 25.94 4.17 20.93
N SER A 24 24.74 4.71 21.17
CA SER A 24 24.47 5.91 21.98
C SER A 24 23.99 5.60 23.41
N GLY A 25 23.86 4.33 23.79
CA GLY A 25 23.38 3.88 25.10
C GLY A 25 22.34 2.77 25.06
N LEU A 26 21.89 2.37 26.24
CA LEU A 26 20.89 1.31 26.44
C LEU A 26 19.48 1.87 26.22
N SER A 27 18.77 1.34 25.24
CA SER A 27 17.39 1.73 24.89
C SER A 27 16.40 0.63 25.24
N PHE A 28 15.20 0.97 25.74
CA PHE A 28 14.17 -0.02 26.04
C PHE A 28 13.28 -0.28 24.82
N LEU A 29 13.21 -1.54 24.38
CA LEU A 29 12.31 -2.00 23.33
C LEU A 29 11.15 -2.76 23.98
N PRO A 30 9.93 -2.18 24.07
CA PRO A 30 8.76 -2.90 24.56
C PRO A 30 8.44 -4.07 23.62
N LEU A 31 8.23 -5.26 24.18
CA LEU A 31 7.89 -6.46 23.40
C LEU A 31 6.64 -7.14 24.00
N PRO A 32 5.79 -7.76 23.17
CA PRO A 32 4.68 -8.57 23.66
C PRO A 32 5.17 -9.76 24.49
N ALA A 33 4.41 -10.09 25.54
CA ALA A 33 4.64 -11.25 26.41
C ALA A 33 5.01 -12.55 25.65
N PRO A 34 4.28 -13.02 24.62
CA PRO A 34 4.63 -14.28 23.94
C PRO A 34 5.99 -14.26 23.23
N ILE A 35 6.51 -13.08 22.86
CA ILE A 35 7.86 -12.94 22.29
C ILE A 35 8.90 -12.94 23.41
N LEU A 36 8.63 -12.26 24.52
CA LEU A 36 9.48 -12.28 25.71
C LEU A 36 9.59 -13.70 26.30
N GLU A 37 8.51 -14.47 26.33
CA GLU A 37 8.50 -15.87 26.79
C GLU A 37 9.34 -16.78 25.89
N GLN A 38 9.30 -16.58 24.57
CA GLN A 38 10.17 -17.32 23.63
C GLN A 38 11.63 -16.89 23.72
N VAL A 39 11.89 -15.60 23.93
CA VAL A 39 13.24 -15.05 24.19
C VAL A 39 13.71 -15.37 25.62
N ALA A 40 12.84 -15.76 26.53
CA ALA A 40 13.17 -16.28 27.85
C ALA A 40 13.53 -17.76 27.83
N ALA A 41 12.81 -18.54 27.02
CA ALA A 41 12.90 -19.99 27.00
C ALA A 41 14.34 -20.48 26.78
N PRO A 42 14.76 -21.57 27.45
CA PRO A 42 16.04 -22.22 27.18
C PRO A 42 16.04 -22.70 25.73
N ASN A 43 16.93 -22.11 24.93
CA ASN A 43 17.07 -22.40 23.50
C ASN A 43 18.56 -22.31 23.19
N SER A 44 19.19 -23.48 23.07
CA SER A 44 20.63 -23.64 22.81
C SER A 44 20.92 -24.09 21.38
N ASP A 45 19.88 -24.12 20.53
CA ASP A 45 19.99 -24.48 19.12
C ASP A 45 20.81 -23.40 18.37
N PRO A 46 21.85 -23.77 17.62
CA PRO A 46 22.66 -22.82 16.86
C PRO A 46 21.84 -22.17 15.73
N GLY A 47 22.34 -21.06 15.18
CA GLY A 47 21.68 -20.33 14.11
C GLY A 47 20.57 -19.38 14.57
N VAL A 48 19.76 -18.93 13.60
CA VAL A 48 18.83 -17.80 13.77
C VAL A 48 17.38 -18.29 13.81
N THR A 49 16.71 -18.07 14.95
CA THR A 49 15.27 -18.33 15.11
C THR A 49 14.50 -17.02 14.87
N SER A 50 13.71 -16.94 13.80
CA SER A 50 12.91 -15.73 13.52
C SER A 50 11.64 -15.70 14.38
N LEU A 51 11.40 -14.59 15.08
CA LEU A 51 10.21 -14.36 15.91
C LEU A 51 9.44 -13.16 15.33
N LYS A 52 8.19 -13.40 14.91
CA LYS A 52 7.36 -12.35 14.31
C LYS A 52 6.46 -11.71 15.36
N LEU A 53 6.51 -10.38 15.44
CA LEU A 53 5.61 -9.59 16.26
C LEU A 53 4.16 -9.70 15.75
N PRO A 54 3.17 -9.76 16.65
CA PRO A 54 1.76 -9.75 16.28
C PRO A 54 1.43 -8.45 15.55
N ASP A 55 0.64 -8.57 14.49
CA ASP A 55 0.23 -7.42 13.69
C ASP A 55 -0.75 -6.53 14.49
N PRO A 56 -0.50 -5.21 14.62
CA PRO A 56 -1.37 -4.32 15.39
C PRO A 56 -2.66 -3.94 14.64
N HIS A 57 -2.75 -4.17 13.32
CA HIS A 57 -3.84 -3.71 12.46
C HIS A 57 -4.28 -4.78 11.44
N PRO A 58 -4.66 -6.01 11.87
CA PRO A 58 -4.89 -7.14 10.97
C PRO A 58 -6.03 -6.94 9.96
N HIS A 59 -6.87 -5.92 10.16
CA HIS A 59 -8.01 -5.58 9.28
C HIS A 59 -7.66 -4.49 8.23
N GLN A 60 -6.46 -3.90 8.28
CA GLN A 60 -6.03 -2.84 7.35
C GLN A 60 -5.01 -3.35 6.30
N LYS A 61 -5.06 -4.64 5.99
CA LYS A 61 -4.18 -5.27 5.00
C LYS A 61 -4.41 -4.64 3.61
N PRO A 62 -3.37 -4.08 2.95
CA PRO A 62 -3.54 -3.51 1.61
C PRO A 62 -3.90 -4.59 0.59
N SER A 63 -4.99 -4.39 -0.14
CA SER A 63 -5.45 -5.29 -1.21
C SER A 63 -4.75 -5.07 -2.56
N GLU A 64 -3.83 -4.11 -2.61
CA GLU A 64 -3.24 -3.60 -3.85
C GLU A 64 -2.29 -4.61 -4.52
N PRO A 65 -2.44 -4.91 -5.82
CA PRO A 65 -1.61 -5.91 -6.50
C PRO A 65 -0.13 -5.52 -6.54
N SER A 66 0.18 -4.23 -6.50
CA SER A 66 1.56 -3.72 -6.48
C SER A 66 2.25 -3.80 -5.11
N VAL A 67 1.52 -4.18 -4.05
CA VAL A 67 2.04 -4.29 -2.69
C VAL A 67 2.47 -5.73 -2.37
N ARG A 68 3.53 -5.86 -1.57
CA ARG A 68 3.98 -7.13 -1.01
C ARG A 68 4.21 -6.99 0.50
N GLU A 69 3.67 -7.89 1.30
CA GLU A 69 4.06 -7.99 2.72
C GLU A 69 5.49 -8.54 2.85
N THR A 70 6.24 -8.01 3.80
CA THR A 70 7.62 -8.41 4.07
C THR A 70 7.91 -8.38 5.57
N ASP A 71 8.98 -9.04 6.00
CA ASP A 71 9.41 -9.10 7.40
C ASP A 71 10.57 -8.13 7.62
N LEU A 72 10.29 -7.00 8.27
CA LEU A 72 11.30 -5.99 8.60
C LEU A 72 11.98 -6.34 9.92
N GLU A 73 13.31 -6.32 9.97
CA GLU A 73 14.06 -6.44 11.22
C GLU A 73 13.69 -5.32 12.20
N VAL A 74 13.43 -5.70 13.45
CA VAL A 74 13.33 -4.78 14.59
C VAL A 74 14.59 -4.85 15.43
N CYS A 75 15.03 -6.06 15.79
CA CYS A 75 16.28 -6.29 16.51
C CYS A 75 16.71 -7.77 16.45
N PHE A 76 17.92 -8.02 16.92
CA PHE A 76 18.48 -9.37 17.09
C PHE A 76 18.84 -9.62 18.55
N VAL A 77 18.55 -10.80 19.09
CA VAL A 77 18.81 -11.15 20.50
C VAL A 77 19.73 -12.35 20.60
N CYS A 78 20.85 -12.23 21.29
CA CYS A 78 21.82 -13.32 21.44
C CYS A 78 21.25 -14.47 22.32
N LYS A 79 21.19 -15.71 21.82
CA LYS A 79 20.64 -16.86 22.57
C LYS A 79 21.42 -17.17 23.87
N LYS A 80 22.72 -16.88 23.92
CA LYS A 80 23.57 -17.16 25.11
C LYS A 80 23.37 -16.16 26.26
N CYS A 81 23.32 -14.87 25.98
CA CYS A 81 23.30 -13.82 27.02
C CYS A 81 21.99 -13.00 27.09
N ARG A 82 21.10 -13.17 26.11
CA ARG A 82 19.82 -12.46 25.95
C ARG A 82 19.91 -10.92 25.81
N LEU A 83 21.10 -10.39 25.50
CA LEU A 83 21.27 -9.00 25.06
C LEU A 83 20.69 -8.80 23.65
N ALA A 84 20.05 -7.65 23.43
CA ALA A 84 19.45 -7.27 22.16
C ALA A 84 20.30 -6.21 21.43
N PHE A 85 20.33 -6.30 20.10
CA PHE A 85 21.13 -5.48 19.19
C PHE A 85 20.27 -4.96 18.03
N PRO A 86 20.46 -3.72 17.55
CA PRO A 86 19.61 -3.11 16.51
C PRO A 86 19.82 -3.70 15.11
N GLY A 87 20.81 -4.58 14.92
CA GLY A 87 21.12 -5.21 13.64
C GLY A 87 22.09 -6.37 13.77
N GLU A 88 22.35 -7.06 12.67
CA GLU A 88 23.21 -8.25 12.65
C GLU A 88 24.68 -7.90 12.93
N SER A 89 25.21 -6.81 12.36
CA SER A 89 26.61 -6.40 12.53
C SER A 89 27.05 -6.27 14.01
N PRO A 90 26.36 -5.49 14.88
CA PRO A 90 26.71 -5.42 16.30
C PRO A 90 26.50 -6.76 17.04
N LEU A 91 25.46 -7.54 16.68
CA LEU A 91 25.29 -8.90 17.22
C LEU A 91 26.51 -9.78 16.90
N LEU A 92 27.01 -9.78 15.66
CA LEU A 92 28.15 -10.60 15.26
C LEU A 92 29.44 -10.18 15.98
N VAL A 93 29.65 -8.88 16.19
CA VAL A 93 30.76 -8.35 17.01
C VAL A 93 30.67 -8.87 18.45
N HIS A 94 29.47 -8.83 19.03
CA HIS A 94 29.21 -9.38 20.35
C HIS A 94 29.39 -10.90 20.41
N GLN A 95 28.88 -11.66 19.44
CA GLN A 95 28.95 -13.14 19.44
C GLN A 95 30.38 -13.67 19.38
N ARG A 96 31.30 -12.98 18.71
CA ARG A 96 32.74 -13.34 18.73
C ARG A 96 33.33 -13.32 20.13
N GLN A 97 32.89 -12.40 20.98
CA GLN A 97 33.35 -12.27 22.38
C GLN A 97 32.52 -13.16 23.31
N CYS A 98 31.20 -13.22 23.09
CA CYS A 98 30.26 -13.97 23.93
C CYS A 98 30.44 -15.48 23.84
N TYR A 99 30.63 -16.01 22.63
CA TYR A 99 30.86 -17.45 22.39
C TYR A 99 32.36 -17.81 22.35
N GLY A 100 33.26 -16.81 22.27
CA GLY A 100 34.69 -17.03 22.11
C GLY A 100 34.98 -17.82 20.83
N GLY A 101 35.85 -18.84 20.93
CA GLY A 101 36.19 -19.71 19.81
C GLY A 101 35.05 -20.59 19.28
N ASN A 102 34.00 -20.86 20.07
CA ASN A 102 32.89 -21.74 19.66
C ASN A 102 31.86 -20.99 18.80
N GLN A 103 32.24 -20.65 17.57
CA GLN A 103 31.37 -19.95 16.62
C GLN A 103 30.29 -20.83 16.01
N GLU A 104 30.46 -22.16 16.01
CA GLU A 104 29.48 -23.12 15.46
C GLU A 104 28.23 -23.22 16.35
N GLY A 105 28.39 -23.14 17.67
CA GLY A 105 27.30 -23.10 18.63
C GLY A 105 26.59 -21.73 18.76
N ARG A 106 26.91 -20.74 17.92
CA ARG A 106 26.34 -19.39 18.05
C ARG A 106 24.89 -19.36 17.59
N GLY A 107 24.04 -18.64 18.31
CA GLY A 107 22.64 -18.49 17.93
C GLY A 107 22.03 -17.17 18.35
N ALA A 108 20.96 -16.78 17.65
CA ALA A 108 20.21 -15.57 17.91
C ALA A 108 18.71 -15.73 17.62
N PHE A 109 17.90 -14.85 18.19
CA PHE A 109 16.55 -14.57 17.71
C PHE A 109 16.60 -13.36 16.76
N ARG A 110 15.95 -13.45 15.60
CA ARG A 110 15.70 -12.32 14.69
C ARG A 110 14.27 -11.87 14.92
N ILE A 111 14.07 -10.76 15.62
CA ILE A 111 12.73 -10.22 15.90
C ILE A 111 12.33 -9.35 14.72
N VAL A 112 11.21 -9.69 14.10
CA VAL A 112 10.66 -9.01 12.92
C VAL A 112 9.26 -8.49 13.17
N GLN A 113 8.88 -7.46 12.43
CA GLN A 113 7.50 -6.98 12.32
C GLN A 113 7.01 -7.11 10.87
N THR A 114 5.70 -7.24 10.68
CA THR A 114 5.11 -7.07 9.35
C THR A 114 5.41 -5.65 8.86
N GLY A 115 6.01 -5.56 7.68
CA GLY A 115 6.08 -4.35 6.88
C GLY A 115 5.55 -4.61 5.49
N TYR A 116 5.61 -3.57 4.66
CA TYR A 116 5.07 -3.59 3.30
C TYR A 116 6.09 -3.05 2.33
N GLU A 117 6.09 -3.57 1.11
CA GLU A 117 7.00 -3.21 0.05
C GLU A 117 6.20 -2.83 -1.21
N CYS A 118 6.51 -1.67 -1.79
CA CYS A 118 5.90 -1.18 -3.02
C CYS A 118 6.71 -1.63 -4.25
N ARG A 119 6.16 -2.57 -5.02
CA ARG A 119 6.84 -3.11 -6.21
C ARG A 119 6.91 -2.10 -7.37
N SER A 120 5.93 -1.21 -7.51
CA SER A 120 5.91 -0.15 -8.53
C SER A 120 6.98 0.92 -8.32
N CYS A 121 7.51 1.07 -7.10
CA CYS A 121 8.54 2.06 -6.76
C CYS A 121 9.91 1.39 -6.48
N GLY A 122 10.23 0.31 -7.20
CA GLY A 122 11.53 -0.36 -7.08
C GLY A 122 11.76 -1.11 -5.76
N GLY A 123 10.71 -1.39 -4.99
CA GLY A 123 10.80 -2.12 -3.72
C GLY A 123 11.00 -1.23 -2.49
N GLU A 124 10.51 0.02 -2.50
CA GLU A 124 10.47 0.86 -1.30
C GLU A 124 9.69 0.18 -0.16
N ARG A 125 10.22 0.27 1.08
CA ARG A 125 9.69 -0.45 2.26
C ARG A 125 9.13 0.49 3.33
N PHE A 126 7.99 0.10 3.87
CA PHE A 126 7.18 0.86 4.82
C PHE A 126 6.90 0.02 6.07
N LYS A 127 6.93 0.65 7.24
CA LYS A 127 6.73 -0.03 8.53
C LYS A 127 5.25 -0.30 8.83
N SER A 128 4.33 0.31 8.09
CA SER A 128 2.89 0.21 8.33
C SER A 128 2.06 0.40 7.06
N ALA A 129 0.87 -0.21 7.03
CA ALA A 129 -0.10 -0.06 5.95
C ALA A 129 -0.57 1.40 5.69
N PRO A 130 -0.80 2.27 6.70
CA PRO A 130 -1.11 3.69 6.43
C PRO A 130 0.06 4.47 5.80
N GLU A 131 1.31 4.20 6.15
CA GLU A 131 2.46 4.84 5.49
C GLU A 131 2.57 4.45 4.02
N LEU A 132 2.35 3.16 3.72
CA LEU A 132 2.31 2.65 2.35
C LEU A 132 1.16 3.25 1.55
N ARG A 133 -0.06 3.31 2.10
CA ARG A 133 -1.22 3.92 1.40
C ARG A 133 -0.91 5.37 1.02
N ARG A 134 -0.45 6.18 1.97
CA ARG A 134 -0.02 7.56 1.74
C ARG A 134 1.08 7.67 0.67
N HIS A 135 1.96 6.67 0.56
CA HIS A 135 2.91 6.59 -0.55
C HIS A 135 2.21 6.28 -1.89
N CYS A 136 1.33 5.28 -1.96
CA CYS A 136 0.58 4.91 -3.17
C CYS A 136 -0.32 6.05 -3.68
N GLU A 137 -0.92 6.81 -2.77
CA GLU A 137 -1.72 8.01 -3.05
C GLU A 137 -0.86 9.23 -3.48
N GLY A 138 0.47 9.14 -3.34
CA GLY A 138 1.40 10.22 -3.64
C GLY A 138 1.78 10.32 -5.13
N GLU A 139 2.00 11.54 -5.62
CA GLU A 139 2.42 11.79 -7.01
C GLU A 139 3.67 11.03 -7.45
N ALA A 140 4.62 10.78 -6.53
CA ALA A 140 5.83 10.02 -6.81
C ALA A 140 5.52 8.56 -7.18
N HIS A 141 4.49 7.97 -6.56
CA HIS A 141 4.01 6.63 -6.90
C HIS A 141 3.30 6.64 -8.25
N LEU A 142 2.40 7.60 -8.51
CA LEU A 142 1.73 7.72 -9.81
C LEU A 142 2.73 7.86 -10.97
N LYS A 143 3.77 8.70 -10.80
CA LYS A 143 4.87 8.88 -11.76
C LYS A 143 5.76 7.64 -11.92
N SER A 144 5.79 6.73 -10.95
CA SER A 144 6.57 5.48 -10.99
C SER A 144 5.76 4.31 -11.54
N ALA A 145 4.48 4.22 -11.20
CA ALA A 145 3.52 3.30 -11.80
C ALA A 145 3.39 3.55 -13.31
N ALA A 146 3.36 4.81 -13.74
CA ALA A 146 3.39 5.20 -15.15
C ALA A 146 4.75 4.99 -15.87
N LYS A 147 5.80 4.56 -15.16
CA LYS A 147 7.12 4.21 -15.72
C LYS A 147 7.33 2.72 -15.95
N LEU A 148 6.44 1.87 -15.45
CA LEU A 148 6.31 0.54 -16.01
C LEU A 148 5.85 0.69 -17.47
N PRO A 149 6.35 -0.13 -18.43
CA PRO A 149 5.71 -0.19 -19.74
C PRO A 149 4.22 -0.49 -19.50
N PRO A 150 3.29 0.13 -20.24
CA PRO A 150 1.87 -0.01 -19.98
C PRO A 150 1.53 -1.50 -19.88
N PRO A 151 0.96 -1.97 -18.75
CA PRO A 151 0.40 -3.31 -18.74
C PRO A 151 -0.62 -3.34 -19.88
N ALA A 152 -0.48 -4.34 -20.76
CA ALA A 152 -1.25 -4.44 -21.99
C ALA A 152 -2.70 -4.02 -21.74
N GLU A 153 -3.11 -2.98 -22.46
CA GLU A 153 -4.23 -2.10 -22.10
C GLU A 153 -5.44 -2.95 -21.73
N SER A 154 -6.01 -2.71 -20.55
CA SER A 154 -7.19 -3.46 -20.11
C SER A 154 -8.24 -3.38 -21.22
N PRO A 155 -8.67 -4.50 -21.84
CA PRO A 155 -9.27 -4.46 -23.18
C PRO A 155 -10.51 -3.55 -23.28
N LEU A 156 -11.19 -3.32 -22.16
CA LEU A 156 -12.27 -2.36 -22.00
C LEU A 156 -11.93 -0.91 -22.41
N SER A 157 -10.72 -0.38 -22.15
CA SER A 157 -10.41 1.02 -22.52
C SER A 157 -10.23 1.21 -24.02
N HIS A 158 -9.68 0.20 -24.72
CA HIS A 158 -9.50 0.25 -26.17
C HIS A 158 -10.86 0.12 -26.89
N GLU A 159 -11.81 -0.65 -26.36
CA GLU A 159 -13.19 -0.69 -26.90
C GLU A 159 -13.93 0.64 -26.71
N MET A 160 -13.75 1.34 -25.58
CA MET A 160 -14.38 2.64 -25.34
C MET A 160 -13.89 3.72 -26.30
N GLU A 161 -12.58 3.75 -26.59
CA GLU A 161 -11.99 4.75 -27.48
C GLU A 161 -12.28 4.46 -28.97
N ASP A 162 -12.33 3.18 -29.39
CA ASP A 162 -12.78 2.81 -30.73
C ASP A 162 -14.26 3.16 -30.95
N VAL A 163 -15.14 2.93 -29.97
CA VAL A 163 -16.55 3.34 -30.04
C VAL A 163 -16.70 4.86 -30.20
N VAL A 164 -15.90 5.67 -29.48
CA VAL A 164 -15.93 7.14 -29.63
C VAL A 164 -15.43 7.58 -31.02
N ASN A 165 -14.35 6.98 -31.52
CA ASN A 165 -13.84 7.25 -32.87
C ASN A 165 -14.84 6.82 -33.96
N GLN A 166 -15.48 5.66 -33.80
CA GLN A 166 -16.50 5.14 -34.69
C GLN A 166 -17.74 6.05 -34.73
N ILE A 167 -18.26 6.47 -33.57
CA ILE A 167 -19.37 7.44 -33.49
C ILE A 167 -19.00 8.75 -34.18
N THR A 168 -17.78 9.24 -33.98
CA THR A 168 -17.28 10.49 -34.59
C THR A 168 -17.18 10.36 -36.12
N LEU A 169 -16.70 9.22 -36.64
CA LEU A 169 -16.66 8.92 -38.08
C LEU A 169 -18.06 8.81 -38.69
N LEU A 170 -19.02 8.16 -38.01
CA LEU A 170 -20.41 8.08 -38.45
C LEU A 170 -21.08 9.47 -38.46
N ALA A 171 -20.87 10.29 -37.42
CA ALA A 171 -21.39 11.64 -37.35
C ALA A 171 -20.82 12.54 -38.44
N ALA A 172 -19.51 12.45 -38.71
CA ALA A 172 -18.86 13.19 -39.78
C ALA A 172 -19.40 12.80 -41.18
N ARG A 173 -19.63 11.51 -41.42
CA ARG A 173 -20.26 11.04 -42.68
C ARG A 173 -21.70 11.52 -42.81
N ALA A 174 -22.51 11.39 -41.76
CA ALA A 174 -23.90 11.84 -41.77
C ALA A 174 -24.02 13.36 -42.00
N ALA A 175 -23.08 14.16 -41.49
CA ALA A 175 -23.02 15.59 -41.75
C ALA A 175 -22.65 15.93 -43.21
N GLN A 176 -21.90 15.07 -43.90
CA GLN A 176 -21.55 15.23 -45.33
C GLN A 176 -22.69 14.79 -46.25
N GLU A 177 -23.41 13.72 -45.93
CA GLU A 177 -24.59 13.26 -46.68
C GLU A 177 -25.84 14.15 -46.47
N ALA A 178 -25.81 15.07 -45.49
CA ALA A 178 -26.89 16.02 -45.21
C ALA A 178 -26.77 17.38 -45.93
N ALA A 179 -25.76 17.58 -46.78
CA ALA A 179 -25.60 18.80 -47.59
C ALA A 179 -26.36 18.69 -48.93
N PRO A 180 -27.15 19.69 -49.35
CA PRO A 180 -28.14 19.50 -50.41
C PRO A 180 -27.61 19.86 -51.81
N GLU A 181 -27.68 18.93 -52.75
CA GLU A 181 -27.62 19.23 -54.19
C GLU A 181 -29.00 19.04 -54.85
N ARG A 182 -29.33 19.95 -55.76
CA ARG A 182 -30.68 20.10 -56.33
C ARG A 182 -30.98 19.07 -57.42
N GLY A 183 -32.20 18.53 -57.37
CA GLY A 183 -33.04 18.37 -58.57
C GLY A 183 -33.44 16.95 -58.95
N GLY A 184 -34.77 16.71 -59.00
CA GLY A 184 -35.35 15.48 -59.55
C GLY A 184 -36.70 15.13 -58.92
N LEU A 185 -37.79 15.37 -59.66
CA LEU A 185 -39.09 14.74 -59.44
C LEU A 185 -38.99 13.24 -59.86
N ASP A 186 -39.85 12.28 -59.50
CA ASP A 186 -41.18 12.26 -58.87
C ASP A 186 -41.44 10.85 -58.26
N SER A 187 -42.46 10.73 -57.39
CA SER A 187 -43.59 9.78 -57.50
C SER A 187 -44.28 9.53 -56.14
N ASN A 188 -45.61 9.35 -56.20
CA ASN A 188 -46.54 9.52 -55.07
C ASN A 188 -47.20 8.19 -54.64
N SER A 189 -47.28 7.90 -53.34
CA SER A 189 -48.51 7.37 -52.70
C SER A 189 -48.47 7.40 -51.17
N ASN A 190 -49.57 7.89 -50.58
CA ASN A 190 -49.78 8.05 -49.14
C ASN A 190 -50.03 6.73 -48.38
N THR A 191 -49.57 6.65 -47.13
CA THR A 191 -50.35 5.99 -46.05
C THR A 191 -50.28 6.75 -44.72
N PHE A 192 -51.39 7.43 -44.40
CA PHE A 192 -52.01 7.56 -43.07
C PHE A 192 -51.38 8.45 -41.97
N ALA A 193 -52.27 9.22 -41.30
CA ALA A 193 -52.03 10.05 -40.10
C ALA A 193 -51.62 9.19 -38.88
N GLU A 194 -51.14 9.66 -37.72
CA GLU A 194 -51.08 10.97 -37.05
C GLU A 194 -49.88 10.87 -36.04
N ARG A 195 -49.29 11.89 -35.39
CA ARG A 195 -49.89 13.02 -34.67
C ARG A 195 -49.23 14.40 -34.89
N LYS A 196 -49.94 15.40 -34.38
CA LYS A 196 -49.66 16.84 -34.27
C LYS A 196 -49.00 17.18 -32.92
N GLY A 197 -47.97 18.03 -32.89
CA GLY A 197 -47.32 18.42 -31.63
C GLY A 197 -46.18 19.46 -31.73
N ARG A 198 -46.42 20.63 -32.35
CA ARG A 198 -45.45 21.75 -32.28
C ARG A 198 -45.45 22.36 -30.88
N PHE A 199 -44.29 22.64 -30.31
CA PHE A 199 -44.09 23.85 -29.48
C PHE A 199 -42.64 24.36 -29.58
N LEU A 200 -42.47 25.67 -29.38
CA LEU A 200 -41.28 26.45 -29.75
C LEU A 200 -40.25 26.59 -28.60
N PRO A 201 -38.97 26.94 -28.89
CA PRO A 201 -37.97 27.24 -27.87
C PRO A 201 -38.18 28.64 -27.25
N PRO A 202 -37.81 28.85 -25.98
CA PRO A 202 -37.74 30.18 -25.37
C PRO A 202 -36.43 30.93 -25.75
N PRO A 203 -36.44 32.28 -25.76
CA PRO A 203 -35.34 33.09 -26.27
C PRO A 203 -34.23 33.44 -25.25
N ASP A 204 -33.08 33.83 -25.79
CA ASP A 204 -31.96 34.49 -25.10
C ASP A 204 -32.29 35.96 -24.76
N VAL A 205 -32.00 36.43 -23.53
CA VAL A 205 -31.16 37.61 -23.21
C VAL A 205 -31.15 37.99 -21.71
N ALA A 206 -29.98 38.49 -21.26
CA ALA A 206 -29.73 39.50 -20.21
C ALA A 206 -29.85 39.19 -18.69
N GLN A 207 -28.70 39.36 -18.02
CA GLN A 207 -28.51 39.76 -16.60
C GLN A 207 -29.05 41.19 -16.33
N PRO A 208 -29.38 41.67 -15.09
CA PRO A 208 -28.41 41.73 -13.96
C PRO A 208 -28.91 41.74 -12.48
N LEU A 209 -27.96 41.44 -11.58
CA LEU A 209 -27.64 42.04 -10.26
C LEU A 209 -28.69 42.34 -9.14
N THR A 210 -28.26 42.00 -7.90
CA THR A 210 -28.52 42.64 -6.57
C THR A 210 -29.82 42.41 -5.75
N SER A 211 -29.63 41.72 -4.60
CA SER A 211 -29.79 42.21 -3.20
C SER A 211 -31.15 42.52 -2.53
N ALA A 212 -31.33 41.87 -1.36
CA ALA A 212 -31.91 42.35 -0.08
C ALA A 212 -33.43 42.50 0.18
N GLY A 213 -33.81 42.21 1.45
CA GLY A 213 -35.12 42.45 2.08
C GLY A 213 -36.09 41.25 1.98
N HIS A 214 -36.79 40.83 3.04
CA HIS A 214 -36.94 41.33 4.42
C HIS A 214 -37.15 40.12 5.36
#